data_AF-A0A927CQS2-F1
#
_entry.id   AF-A0A927CQS2-F1
#
_cell.length_a   1.000
_cell.length_b   1.000
_cell.length_c   1.000
_cell.angle_alpha   90.00
_cell.angle_beta   90.00
_cell.angle_gamma   90.00
#
_symmetry.space_group_name_H-M   'P 1'
#
loop_
_entity.id
_entity.type
_entity.pdbx_description
1 polymer ?
#
loop_
_entity_poly.entity_id
_entity_poly.type
_entity_poly.pdbx_seq_one_letter_code
_entity_poly.pdbx_strand_id
1 'polypeptide(L)' 'MQIELDTEVRELAVPKDLKAALEEDAAAGSFFEGLSYSNKRRLVIPIEEAKTAETRQRRLEKTVAMLREGRSS' A
#
# COMPACT_ATOMS: atom_id res chain seq x y z
N MET A 1 17.65 20.30 -1.53
CA MET A 1 17.42 19.20 -2.48
C MET A 1 16.10 18.57 -2.09
N GLN A 2 15.00 19.18 -2.57
CA GLN A 2 13.65 18.70 -2.33
C GLN A 2 13.51 17.47 -3.23
N ILE A 3 13.28 16.31 -2.63
CA ILE A 3 13.01 15.09 -3.40
C ILE A 3 11.70 15.39 -4.12
N GLU A 4 11.78 15.81 -5.38
CA GLU A 4 10.70 15.70 -6.33
C GLU A 4 10.29 14.23 -6.26
N LEU A 5 9.13 13.98 -5.64
CA LEU A 5 8.47 12.69 -5.76
C LEU A 5 8.18 12.58 -7.25
N ASP A 6 9.11 11.96 -7.96
CA ASP A 6 8.95 11.47 -9.30
C ASP A 6 7.85 10.40 -9.20
N THR A 7 6.61 10.88 -9.18
CA THR A 7 5.37 10.13 -9.38
C THR A 7 5.28 9.71 -10.85
N GLU A 8 6.40 9.37 -11.50
CA GLU A 8 6.34 8.35 -12.52
C GLU A 8 5.82 7.11 -11.81
N VAL A 9 4.64 6.70 -12.26
CA VAL A 9 3.95 5.47 -11.93
C VAL A 9 4.90 4.32 -12.25
N ARG A 10 5.90 4.07 -11.42
CA ARG A 10 6.60 2.79 -11.43
C ARG A 10 5.48 1.81 -11.18
N GLU A 11 5.13 1.04 -12.22
CA GLU A 11 4.03 0.08 -12.30
C GLU A 11 4.24 -1.06 -11.30
N LEU A 12 4.34 -0.73 -10.02
CA LEU A 12 4.08 -1.63 -8.93
C LEU A 12 2.64 -2.05 -9.19
N ALA A 13 2.44 -3.33 -9.50
CA ALA A 13 1.12 -3.90 -9.73
C ALA A 13 0.35 -3.86 -8.40
N VAL A 14 -0.10 -2.66 -8.01
CA VAL A 14 -0.88 -2.45 -6.81
C VAL A 14 -2.22 -3.12 -7.09
N PRO A 15 -2.58 -4.16 -6.32
CA PRO A 15 -3.84 -4.84 -6.54
C PRO A 15 -4.99 -3.85 -6.41
N LYS A 16 -6.00 -3.98 -7.27
CA LYS A 16 -7.16 -3.08 -7.29
C LYS A 16 -7.83 -2.95 -5.92
N ASP A 17 -7.84 -4.04 -5.16
CA ASP A 17 -8.36 -4.06 -3.79
C ASP A 17 -7.60 -3.08 -2.89
N LEU A 18 -6.25 -3.11 -2.91
CA LEU A 18 -5.43 -2.23 -2.09
C LEU A 18 -5.56 -0.77 -2.55
N LYS A 19 -5.60 -0.54 -3.87
CA LYS A 19 -5.81 0.81 -4.40
C LYS A 19 -7.14 1.38 -3.92
N ALA A 20 -8.24 0.63 -4.03
CA ALA A 20 -9.55 1.06 -3.57
C ALA A 20 -9.54 1.42 -2.07
N ALA A 21 -8.94 0.57 -1.23
CA ALA A 21 -8.86 0.85 0.21
C ALA A 21 -7.98 2.08 0.55
N LEU A 22 -6.94 2.35 -0.24
CA LEU A 22 -6.14 3.58 -0.09
C LEU A 22 -6.89 4.83 -0.59
N GLU A 23 -7.75 4.68 -1.61
CA GLU A 23 -8.63 5.76 -2.10
C GLU A 23 -9.75 6.08 -1.08
N GLU A 24 -10.23 5.08 -0.32
CA GLU A 24 -11.18 5.29 0.77
C GLU A 24 -10.53 5.97 2.00
N ASP A 25 -9.29 5.60 2.34
CA ASP A 25 -8.54 6.18 3.47
C ASP A 25 -7.43 7.14 3.00
N ALA A 26 -7.76 8.41 2.79
CA ALA A 26 -6.81 9.44 2.33
C ALA A 26 -5.53 9.55 3.19
N ALA A 27 -5.61 9.28 4.50
CA ALA A 27 -4.45 9.24 5.40
C ALA A 27 -3.50 8.08 5.07
N ALA A 28 -4.06 6.88 4.86
CA ALA A 28 -3.29 5.71 4.45
C ALA A 28 -2.74 5.86 3.03
N GLY A 29 -3.54 6.42 2.11
CA GLY A 29 -3.14 6.75 0.74
C GLY A 29 -1.93 7.69 0.71
N SER A 30 -2.01 8.83 1.40
CA SER A 30 -0.91 9.80 1.47
C SER A 30 0.37 9.20 2.06
N PHE A 31 0.25 8.41 3.13
CA PHE A 31 1.39 7.74 3.75
C PHE A 31 1.99 6.70 2.80
N PHE A 32 1.15 5.89 2.15
CA PHE A 32 1.57 4.91 1.16
C PHE A 32 2.26 5.57 -0.02
N GLU A 33 1.74 6.67 -0.56
CA GLU A 33 2.36 7.42 -1.66
C GLU A 33 3.76 7.91 -1.32
N GLY A 34 3.97 8.39 -0.08
CA GLY A 34 5.27 8.80 0.45
C GLY A 34 6.27 7.65 0.68
N LEU A 35 5.84 6.38 0.62
CA LEU A 35 6.74 5.24 0.75
C LEU A 35 7.56 4.98 -0.52
N SER A 36 8.82 4.59 -0.33
CA SER A 36 9.67 4.08 -1.39
C SER A 36 9.11 2.79 -2.01
N TYR A 37 9.42 2.54 -3.29
CA TYR A 37 9.00 1.35 -4.04
C TYR A 37 9.20 0.02 -3.28
N SER A 38 10.35 -0.15 -2.60
CA SER A 38 10.64 -1.36 -1.81
C SER A 38 9.68 -1.56 -0.64
N ASN A 39 9.30 -0.48 0.05
CA ASN A 39 8.34 -0.54 1.17
C ASN A 39 6.94 -0.87 0.66
N LYS A 40 6.52 -0.22 -0.44
CA LYS A 40 5.25 -0.53 -1.11
C LYS A 40 5.19 -2.01 -1.50
N ARG A 41 6.25 -2.56 -2.11
CA ARG A 41 6.32 -4.00 -2.46
C ARG A 41 6.24 -4.91 -1.25
N ARG A 42 6.92 -4.58 -0.14
CA ARG A 42 6.87 -5.39 1.10
C ARG A 42 5.44 -5.53 1.64
N LEU A 43 4.60 -4.52 1.42
CA LEU A 43 3.18 -4.54 1.81
C LEU A 43 2.30 -5.26 0.78
N VAL A 44 2.58 -5.09 -0.52
CA VAL A 44 1.81 -5.68 -1.62
C VAL A 44 2.05 -7.18 -1.78
N ILE A 45 3.30 -7.64 -1.72
CA ILE A 45 3.68 -9.05 -1.90
C ILE A 45 2.82 -10.00 -1.06
N PRO A 46 2.68 -9.84 0.27
CA PRO A 46 1.86 -10.75 1.05
C PRO A 46 0.36 -10.65 0.69
N ILE A 47 -0.13 -9.53 0.18
CA ILE A 47 -1.53 -9.41 -0.27
C ILE A 47 -1.71 -10.17 -1.60
N GLU A 48 -0.72 -10.13 -2.49
CA GLU A 48 -0.73 -10.86 -3.76
C GLU A 48 -0.52 -12.37 -3.58
N GLU A 49 0.35 -12.79 -2.66
CA GLU A 49 0.60 -14.20 -2.35
C GLU A 49 -0.57 -14.88 -1.60
N ALA A 50 -1.58 -14.13 -1.17
CA ALA A 50 -2.74 -14.67 -0.49
C ALA A 50 -3.59 -15.52 -1.46
N LYS A 51 -3.65 -16.83 -1.21
CA LYS A 51 -4.41 -17.79 -2.04
C LYS A 51 -5.93 -17.67 -1.93
N THR A 52 -6.42 -17.10 -0.83
CA THR A 52 -7.86 -16.92 -0.58
C THR A 52 -8.20 -15.45 -0.43
N ALA A 53 -9.37 -15.06 -0.93
CA ALA A 53 -9.87 -13.69 -0.82
C ALA A 53 -9.99 -13.25 0.65
N GLU A 54 -10.36 -14.14 1.56
CA GLU A 54 -10.43 -13.86 3.00
C GLU A 54 -9.05 -13.49 3.58
N THR A 55 -8.01 -14.25 3.25
CA THR A 55 -6.63 -13.94 3.71
C THR A 55 -6.15 -12.63 3.11
N ARG A 56 -6.48 -12.38 1.84
CA ARG A 56 -6.13 -11.15 1.12
C ARG A 56 -6.76 -9.93 1.78
N GLN A 57 -8.07 -9.98 2.06
CA GLN A 57 -8.80 -8.93 2.76
C GLN A 57 -8.19 -8.66 4.13
N ARG A 58 -7.99 -9.70 4.95
CA ARG A 58 -7.37 -9.54 6.28
C ARG A 58 -5.99 -8.88 6.22
N ARG A 59 -5.15 -9.25 5.24
CA ARG A 59 -3.81 -8.67 5.06
C ARG A 59 -3.90 -7.21 4.59
N LEU A 60 -4.82 -6.92 3.69
CA LEU A 60 -5.09 -5.58 3.19
C LEU A 60 -5.60 -4.67 4.30
N GLU A 61 -6.63 -5.06 5.04
CA GLU A 61 -7.16 -4.30 6.17
C GLU A 61 -6.08 -4.01 7.21
N LYS A 62 -5.25 -5.03 7.52
CA LYS A 62 -4.11 -4.85 8.43
C LYS A 62 -3.10 -3.84 7.89
N THR A 63 -2.75 -3.93 6.60
CA THR A 63 -1.84 -2.99 5.95
C THR A 63 -2.40 -1.57 5.99
N VAL A 64 -3.66 -1.36 5.60
CA VAL A 64 -4.32 -0.06 5.60
C VAL A 64 -4.42 0.52 7.02
N ALA A 65 -4.76 -0.30 8.02
CA ALA A 65 -4.75 0.11 9.42
C ALA A 65 -3.37 0.58 9.88
N MET A 66 -2.30 -0.17 9.56
CA MET A 66 -0.93 0.24 9.90
C MET A 66 -0.52 1.54 9.20
N LEU A 67 -0.86 1.70 7.92
CA LEU A 67 -0.60 2.92 7.15
C LEU A 67 -1.36 4.12 7.73
N ARG A 68 -2.62 3.92 8.15
CA ARG A 68 -3.44 4.95 8.80
C ARG A 68 -2.85 5.41 10.13
N GLU A 69 -2.22 4.51 10.87
CA GLU A 69 -1.49 4.83 12.10
C GLU A 69 -0.08 5.40 11.84
N GLY A 70 0.35 5.52 10.56
CA GLY A 70 1.69 5.97 10.19
C GLY A 70 2.80 4.99 10.54
N ARG A 71 2.46 3.70 10.70
CA ARG A 71 3.40 2.64 11.07
C ARG A 71 3.73 1.80 9.84
N SER A 72 5.01 1.77 9.43
CA SER A 72 5.49 0.92 8.34
C SER A 72 6.72 0.07 8.71
N SER A 73 6.97 -0.14 10.00
CA SER A 73 8.17 -0.81 10.51
C SER A 73 7.90 -2.24 10.96
#